data_AF-A0A2N5DDY4-F1
#
_entry.id   AF-A0A2N5DDY4-F1
#
_cell.length_a   1.000
_cell.length_b   1.000
_cell.length_c   1.000
_cell.angle_alpha   90.00
_cell.angle_beta   90.00
_cell.angle_gamma   90.00
#
_symmetry.space_group_name_H-M   'P 1'
#
loop_
_entity.id
_entity.type
_entity.pdbx_description
1 polymer ?
#
loop_
_entity_poly.entity_id
_entity_poly.type
_entity_poly.pdbx_seq_one_letter_code
_entity_poly.pdbx_strand_id
1 'polypeptide(L)'
;MIPQCNAAARRDFIKSRLDPIEAYDPSLKNDWRSDFDLNPGMKIDNPHALRPAAVLIGLVQRPESLNVILTRRSDTLRSHTGQIAFPGGRCDPGETPWGTALREANEEVGLDPRFVEVAGLIQGYATVTGFHVTPVVGFVDPACELVANPDEVADVFETPFDFLMDPANHQRQHRDTPTGRRFFYAMPWNERFIWGATAGMLRALYERLHPESVAVEA
;
A
#
# COMPACT_ATOMS: atom_id res chain seq x y z
N MET A 1 -0.28 19.27 8.64
CA MET A 1 -0.53 19.53 7.20
C MET A 1 0.71 19.13 6.42
N ILE A 2 0.57 18.38 5.32
CA ILE A 2 1.70 17.96 4.48
C ILE A 2 2.27 19.19 3.76
N PRO A 3 3.59 19.47 3.81
CA PRO A 3 4.18 20.59 3.09
C PRO A 3 4.00 20.47 1.56
N GLN A 4 3.48 21.53 0.91
CA GLN A 4 3.18 21.54 -0.52
C GLN A 4 4.26 22.22 -1.40
N CYS A 5 5.14 23.04 -0.82
CA CYS A 5 6.00 23.95 -1.58
C CYS A 5 7.47 23.52 -1.71
N ASN A 6 7.89 22.42 -1.08
CA ASN A 6 9.28 21.93 -1.14
C ASN A 6 9.33 20.40 -1.07
N ALA A 7 9.85 19.77 -2.13
CA ALA A 7 9.99 18.31 -2.23
C ALA A 7 10.84 17.72 -1.09
N ALA A 8 11.93 18.37 -0.70
CA ALA A 8 12.77 17.90 0.41
C ALA A 8 12.01 17.95 1.75
N ALA A 9 11.37 19.09 2.06
CA ALA A 9 10.59 19.23 3.27
C ALA A 9 9.40 18.24 3.33
N ARG A 10 8.80 17.94 2.17
CA ARG A 10 7.74 16.94 2.05
C ARG A 10 8.26 15.53 2.32
N ARG A 11 9.43 15.16 1.78
CA ARG A 11 10.08 13.87 2.05
C ARG A 11 10.41 13.72 3.53
N ASP A 12 10.99 14.74 4.14
CA ASP A 12 11.36 14.75 5.55
C ASP A 12 10.12 14.63 6.46
N PHE A 13 9.04 15.35 6.12
CA PHE A 13 7.76 15.21 6.81
C PHE A 13 7.23 13.78 6.75
N ILE A 14 7.17 13.18 5.56
CA ILE A 14 6.70 11.80 5.39
C ILE A 14 7.56 10.84 6.22
N LYS A 15 8.89 10.90 6.07
CA LYS A 15 9.83 10.07 6.85
C LYS A 15 9.62 10.18 8.36
N SER A 16 9.47 11.41 8.88
CA SER A 16 9.27 11.64 10.32
C SER A 16 8.03 10.96 10.89
N ARG A 17 7.08 10.56 10.03
CA ARG A 17 5.84 9.90 10.43
C ARG A 17 5.89 8.39 10.30
N LEU A 18 6.87 7.81 9.63
CA LEU A 18 6.98 6.37 9.40
C LEU A 18 7.70 5.65 10.55
N ASP A 19 7.48 4.35 10.69
CA ASP A 19 8.28 3.53 11.59
C ASP A 19 9.64 3.27 10.94
N PRO A 20 10.76 3.48 11.64
CA PRO A 20 12.08 3.13 11.11
C PRO A 20 12.17 1.61 10.88
N ILE A 21 12.87 1.19 9.83
CA ILE A 21 12.98 -0.24 9.48
C ILE A 21 13.69 -1.05 10.58
N GLU A 22 14.54 -0.40 11.37
CA GLU A 22 15.24 -0.97 12.53
C GLU A 22 14.29 -1.30 13.69
N ALA A 23 13.09 -0.69 13.72
CA ALA A 23 12.06 -0.98 14.70
C ALA A 23 11.09 -2.09 14.26
N TYR A 24 11.33 -2.72 13.10
CA TYR A 24 10.48 -3.81 12.61
C TYR A 24 10.48 -5.00 13.57
N ASP A 25 9.28 -5.40 14.02
CA ASP A 25 9.06 -6.61 14.81
C ASP A 25 8.22 -7.63 14.02
N PRO A 26 8.77 -8.81 13.65
CA PRO A 26 8.06 -9.85 12.94
C PRO A 26 7.05 -10.63 13.81
N SER A 27 6.95 -10.35 15.12
CA SER A 27 6.13 -11.11 16.06
C SER A 27 4.61 -10.93 15.87
N LEU A 28 4.18 -10.09 14.93
CA LEU A 28 2.78 -9.72 14.65
C LEU A 28 2.08 -9.06 15.86
N LYS A 29 2.83 -8.62 16.89
CA LYS A 29 2.28 -8.03 18.13
C LYS A 29 1.90 -6.55 18.01
N ASN A 30 2.02 -5.94 16.84
CA ASN A 30 1.78 -4.52 16.63
C ASN A 30 0.31 -4.23 16.28
N ASP A 31 -0.15 -3.01 16.56
CA ASP A 31 -1.43 -2.48 16.08
C ASP A 31 -1.44 -2.48 14.55
N TRP A 32 -2.18 -3.42 13.97
CA TRP A 32 -2.28 -3.67 12.54
C TRP A 32 -3.67 -3.30 12.06
N ARG A 33 -3.76 -2.78 10.83
CA ARG A 33 -5.03 -2.50 10.16
C ARG A 33 -5.49 -3.71 9.38
N SER A 34 -6.74 -3.72 8.94
CA SER A 34 -7.26 -4.88 8.25
C SER A 34 -8.48 -4.64 7.38
N ASP A 35 -8.73 -5.58 6.47
CA ASP A 35 -10.02 -5.68 5.75
C ASP A 35 -11.22 -5.89 6.71
N PHE A 36 -10.98 -6.24 7.97
CA PHE A 36 -11.99 -6.55 8.99
C PHE A 36 -12.37 -5.31 9.82
N ASP A 37 -11.59 -4.23 9.77
CA ASP A 37 -11.79 -3.01 10.58
C ASP A 37 -13.15 -2.35 10.31
N LEU A 38 -13.64 -2.42 9.05
CA LEU A 38 -14.95 -1.89 8.66
C LEU A 38 -16.09 -2.90 8.82
N ASN A 39 -15.78 -4.14 9.26
CA ASN A 39 -16.64 -5.30 9.20
C ASN A 39 -16.62 -6.05 10.56
N PRO A 40 -17.23 -5.49 11.62
CA PRO A 40 -17.13 -6.04 12.99
C PRO A 40 -17.66 -7.48 13.15
N GLY A 41 -18.47 -7.96 12.20
CA GLY A 41 -18.96 -9.35 12.15
C GLY A 41 -17.98 -10.33 11.51
N MET A 42 -16.90 -9.87 10.88
CA MET A 42 -15.85 -10.71 10.31
C MET A 42 -14.66 -10.72 11.27
N LYS A 43 -14.08 -11.91 11.50
CA LYS A 43 -12.90 -12.07 12.34
C LYS A 43 -11.86 -12.92 11.63
N ILE A 44 -10.61 -12.75 12.04
CA ILE A 44 -9.52 -13.63 11.65
C ILE A 44 -9.48 -14.74 12.69
N ASP A 45 -9.86 -15.95 12.29
CA ASP A 45 -9.95 -17.09 13.21
C ASP A 45 -8.60 -17.46 13.83
N ASN A 46 -7.51 -17.34 13.06
CA ASN A 46 -6.15 -17.52 13.54
C ASN A 46 -5.18 -16.51 12.91
N PRO A 47 -4.87 -15.39 13.58
CA PRO A 47 -3.91 -14.41 13.09
C PRO A 47 -2.50 -14.97 12.85
N HIS A 48 -2.10 -16.02 13.57
CA HIS A 48 -0.81 -16.68 13.38
C HIS A 48 -0.75 -17.55 12.12
N ALA A 49 -1.89 -17.81 11.46
CA ALA A 49 -1.93 -18.53 10.19
C ALA A 49 -1.74 -17.59 8.98
N LEU A 50 -1.63 -16.28 9.20
CA LEU A 50 -1.42 -15.33 8.12
C LEU A 50 -0.03 -15.49 7.50
N ARG A 51 0.00 -15.49 6.18
CA ARG A 51 1.24 -15.59 5.42
C ARG A 51 1.90 -14.21 5.34
N PRO A 52 3.19 -14.07 5.65
CA PRO A 52 3.87 -12.79 5.54
C PRO A 52 3.99 -12.39 4.06
N ALA A 53 3.72 -11.11 3.80
CA ALA A 53 3.86 -10.47 2.51
C ALA A 53 4.35 -9.03 2.70
N ALA A 54 4.91 -8.43 1.67
CA ALA A 54 5.33 -7.04 1.70
C ALA A 54 5.03 -6.36 0.37
N VAL A 55 4.72 -5.07 0.45
CA VAL A 55 4.44 -4.23 -0.73
C VAL A 55 5.22 -2.93 -0.66
N LEU A 56 5.55 -2.38 -1.83
CA LEU A 56 6.22 -1.09 -1.96
C LEU A 56 5.20 0.01 -2.27
N ILE A 57 5.00 0.93 -1.32
CA ILE A 57 4.41 2.24 -1.57
C ILE A 57 5.52 3.14 -2.15
N GLY A 58 5.74 3.00 -3.47
CA GLY A 58 6.79 3.71 -4.20
C GLY A 58 6.39 5.14 -4.53
N LEU A 59 7.05 6.11 -3.86
CA LEU A 59 6.82 7.54 -4.00
C LEU A 59 7.82 8.16 -4.98
N VAL A 60 7.39 8.41 -6.21
CA VAL A 60 8.23 9.00 -7.27
C VAL A 60 7.97 10.50 -7.42
N GLN A 61 9.02 11.31 -7.40
CA GLN A 61 8.89 12.75 -7.59
C GLN A 61 8.76 13.07 -9.08
N ARG A 62 7.61 13.59 -9.50
CA ARG A 62 7.39 14.18 -10.83
C ARG A 62 7.47 15.71 -10.76
N PRO A 63 7.59 16.44 -11.88
CA PRO A 63 7.82 17.89 -11.87
C PRO A 63 6.80 18.69 -11.04
N GLU A 64 5.53 18.27 -11.01
CA GLU A 64 4.44 19.01 -10.36
C GLU A 64 3.86 18.28 -9.14
N SER A 65 4.23 17.02 -8.90
CA SER A 65 3.60 16.21 -7.85
C SER A 65 4.50 15.07 -7.37
N LEU A 66 4.24 14.61 -6.15
CA LEU A 66 4.68 13.29 -5.72
C LEU A 66 3.63 12.27 -6.19
N ASN A 67 4.06 11.17 -6.78
CA ASN A 67 3.15 10.14 -7.29
C ASN A 67 3.42 8.79 -6.62
N VAL A 68 2.39 7.95 -6.59
CA VAL A 68 2.44 6.59 -6.05
C VAL A 68 2.40 5.60 -7.21
N ILE A 69 3.40 4.72 -7.28
CA ILE A 69 3.47 3.62 -8.27
C ILE A 69 2.48 2.53 -7.88
N LEU A 70 1.63 2.14 -8.84
CA LEU A 70 0.64 1.08 -8.72
C LEU A 70 0.68 0.18 -9.96
N THR A 71 0.23 -1.05 -9.78
CA THR A 71 0.12 -2.06 -10.84
C THR A 71 -1.34 -2.45 -11.04
N ARG A 72 -1.69 -2.83 -12.27
CA ARG A 72 -2.89 -3.58 -12.59
C ARG A 72 -2.48 -5.02 -12.86
N ARG A 73 -2.93 -5.94 -12.02
CA ARG A 73 -2.63 -7.38 -12.18
C ARG A 73 -3.14 -7.90 -13.52
N SER A 74 -2.37 -8.79 -14.13
CA SER A 74 -2.71 -9.40 -15.42
C SER A 74 -4.06 -10.11 -15.39
N ASP A 75 -4.80 -10.01 -16.48
CA ASP A 75 -6.13 -10.60 -16.65
C ASP A 75 -6.05 -12.14 -16.80
N THR A 76 -4.84 -12.70 -16.97
CA THR A 76 -4.58 -14.15 -17.13
C THR A 76 -4.33 -14.90 -15.81
N LEU A 77 -4.17 -14.19 -14.70
CA LEU A 77 -3.87 -14.81 -13.41
C LEU A 77 -5.09 -15.52 -12.81
N ARG A 78 -4.86 -16.59 -12.03
CA ARG A 78 -5.96 -17.41 -11.46
C ARG A 78 -6.73 -16.71 -10.33
N SER A 79 -6.20 -15.64 -9.76
CA SER A 79 -6.79 -14.89 -8.65
C SER A 79 -6.52 -13.39 -8.81
N HIS A 80 -7.44 -12.56 -8.29
CA HIS A 80 -7.30 -11.10 -8.24
C HIS A 80 -7.07 -10.41 -9.60
N THR A 81 -7.58 -10.99 -10.68
CA THR A 81 -7.51 -10.44 -12.04
C THR A 81 -7.99 -9.00 -12.11
N GLY A 82 -7.19 -8.14 -12.75
CA GLY A 82 -7.49 -6.72 -12.96
C GLY A 82 -7.48 -5.87 -11.68
N GLN A 83 -7.15 -6.43 -10.51
CA GLN A 83 -7.06 -5.65 -9.28
C GLN A 83 -5.86 -4.73 -9.32
N ILE A 84 -6.04 -3.56 -8.71
CA ILE A 84 -5.00 -2.57 -8.54
C ILE A 84 -4.29 -2.80 -7.22
N ALA A 85 -2.98 -2.92 -7.28
CA ALA A 85 -2.13 -3.18 -6.13
C ALA A 85 -0.88 -2.30 -6.16
N PHE A 86 -0.21 -2.25 -5.02
CA PHE A 86 1.20 -1.87 -5.00
C PHE A 86 2.04 -3.01 -5.57
N PRO A 87 3.23 -2.73 -6.14
CA PRO A 87 4.19 -3.77 -6.40
C PRO A 87 4.52 -4.53 -5.11
N GLY A 88 4.52 -5.86 -5.14
CA GLY A 88 4.76 -6.65 -3.95
C GLY A 88 4.17 -8.05 -3.94
N GLY A 89 4.60 -8.84 -2.97
CA GLY A 89 4.30 -10.26 -2.94
C GLY A 89 4.62 -10.91 -1.60
N ARG A 90 4.78 -12.22 -1.64
CA ARG A 90 4.98 -13.04 -0.44
C ARG A 90 6.43 -12.92 0.03
N CYS A 91 6.64 -12.86 1.35
CA CYS A 91 7.99 -12.96 1.91
C CYS A 91 8.49 -14.39 1.82
N ASP A 92 9.71 -14.56 1.29
CA ASP A 92 10.41 -15.83 1.35
C ASP A 92 11.09 -16.04 2.71
N PRO A 93 11.37 -17.30 3.11
CA PRO A 93 12.01 -17.57 4.39
C PRO A 93 13.36 -16.85 4.54
N GLY A 94 13.47 -16.01 5.57
CA GLY A 94 14.69 -15.25 5.87
C GLY A 94 14.77 -13.88 5.21
N GLU A 95 13.82 -13.51 4.35
CA GLU A 95 13.73 -12.16 3.81
C GLU A 95 13.25 -11.15 4.86
N THR A 96 13.77 -9.92 4.77
CA THR A 96 13.15 -8.77 5.41
C THR A 96 11.99 -8.26 4.55
N PRO A 97 10.96 -7.62 5.14
CA PRO A 97 9.84 -7.10 4.34
C PRO A 97 10.27 -6.08 3.27
N TRP A 98 11.23 -5.21 3.56
CA TRP A 98 11.77 -4.28 2.57
C TRP A 98 12.59 -5.00 1.49
N GLY A 99 13.30 -6.08 1.82
CA GLY A 99 13.95 -6.93 0.83
C GLY A 99 12.94 -7.55 -0.13
N THR A 100 11.87 -8.15 0.41
CA THR A 100 10.75 -8.70 -0.36
C THR A 100 10.10 -7.63 -1.24
N ALA A 101 9.73 -6.46 -0.68
CA ALA A 101 9.06 -5.41 -1.44
C ALA A 101 9.92 -4.89 -2.61
N LEU A 102 11.24 -4.77 -2.42
CA LEU A 102 12.17 -4.33 -3.46
C LEU A 102 12.39 -5.42 -4.52
N ARG A 103 12.51 -6.70 -4.12
CA ARG A 103 12.61 -7.83 -5.05
C ARG A 103 11.37 -7.91 -5.94
N GLU A 104 10.19 -7.92 -5.34
CA GLU A 104 8.91 -8.02 -6.04
C GLU A 104 8.69 -6.80 -6.95
N ALA A 105 9.01 -5.57 -6.50
CA ALA A 105 8.93 -4.40 -7.37
C ALA A 105 9.89 -4.47 -8.58
N ASN A 106 11.06 -5.10 -8.40
CA ASN A 106 11.96 -5.35 -9.52
C ASN A 106 11.39 -6.39 -10.49
N GLU A 107 10.85 -7.49 -9.98
CA GLU A 107 10.27 -8.59 -10.77
C GLU A 107 8.99 -8.17 -11.53
N GLU A 108 8.11 -7.40 -10.87
CA GLU A 108 6.80 -7.03 -11.42
C GLU A 108 6.87 -5.82 -12.37
N VAL A 109 7.70 -4.81 -12.05
CA VAL A 109 7.74 -3.53 -12.78
C VAL A 109 9.14 -3.05 -13.17
N GLY A 110 10.17 -3.90 -13.05
CA GLY A 110 11.53 -3.56 -13.47
C GLY A 110 12.24 -2.52 -12.60
N LEU A 111 11.66 -2.15 -11.45
CA LEU A 111 12.22 -1.11 -10.58
C LEU A 111 13.50 -1.62 -9.92
N ASP A 112 14.67 -1.21 -10.42
CA ASP A 112 15.96 -1.55 -9.81
C ASP A 112 16.04 -0.97 -8.37
N PRO A 113 16.31 -1.80 -7.35
CA PRO A 113 16.41 -1.36 -5.96
C PRO A 113 17.36 -0.17 -5.73
N ARG A 114 18.35 0.05 -6.61
CA ARG A 114 19.27 1.20 -6.51
C ARG A 114 18.58 2.55 -6.64
N PHE A 115 17.41 2.60 -7.26
CA PHE A 115 16.62 3.83 -7.42
C PHE A 115 15.67 4.07 -6.24
N VAL A 116 15.66 3.18 -5.23
CA VAL A 116 14.73 3.25 -4.11
C VAL A 116 15.47 3.55 -2.82
N GLU A 117 15.15 4.70 -2.22
CA GLU A 117 15.50 4.99 -0.84
C GLU A 117 14.35 4.53 0.07
N VAL A 118 14.54 3.44 0.81
CA VAL A 118 13.55 2.98 1.80
C VAL A 118 13.42 4.03 2.90
N ALA A 119 12.21 4.59 3.05
CA ALA A 119 11.92 5.68 3.97
C ALA A 119 11.45 5.19 5.35
N GLY A 120 10.79 4.04 5.40
CA GLY A 120 10.25 3.44 6.61
C GLY A 120 9.05 2.56 6.33
N LEU A 121 8.37 2.15 7.39
CA LEU A 121 7.22 1.25 7.37
C LEU A 121 5.97 1.99 7.84
N ILE A 122 4.81 1.51 7.41
CA ILE A 122 3.54 1.75 8.11
C ILE A 122 3.09 0.46 8.79
N GLN A 123 2.07 0.57 9.65
CA GLN A 123 1.51 -0.58 10.34
C GLN A 123 1.09 -1.69 9.37
N GLY A 124 1.25 -2.94 9.80
CA GLY A 124 0.89 -4.12 9.02
C GLY A 124 -0.60 -4.14 8.66
N TYR A 125 -0.95 -4.90 7.61
CA TYR A 125 -2.31 -4.98 7.08
C TYR A 125 -2.78 -6.43 6.92
N ALA A 126 -3.86 -6.82 7.60
CA ALA A 126 -4.53 -8.11 7.36
C ALA A 126 -5.41 -8.05 6.12
N THR A 127 -5.25 -9.04 5.25
CA THR A 127 -6.15 -9.24 4.12
C THR A 127 -7.09 -10.42 4.35
N VAL A 128 -8.30 -10.36 3.77
CA VAL A 128 -9.21 -11.53 3.74
C VAL A 128 -8.63 -12.72 2.98
N THR A 129 -7.60 -12.49 2.18
CA THR A 129 -6.84 -13.51 1.43
C THR A 129 -5.80 -14.26 2.26
N GLY A 130 -5.73 -13.98 3.57
CA GLY A 130 -4.86 -14.71 4.49
C GLY A 130 -3.40 -14.26 4.43
N PHE A 131 -3.16 -12.98 4.15
CA PHE A 131 -1.84 -12.36 4.25
C PHE A 131 -1.79 -11.32 5.35
N HIS A 132 -0.65 -11.25 6.02
CA HIS A 132 -0.22 -10.10 6.80
C HIS A 132 0.79 -9.32 5.96
N VAL A 133 0.35 -8.20 5.42
CA VAL A 133 1.13 -7.38 4.49
C VAL A 133 1.85 -6.28 5.26
N THR A 134 3.17 -6.20 5.13
CA THR A 134 3.98 -5.09 5.63
C THR A 134 4.16 -4.05 4.52
N PRO A 135 3.55 -2.86 4.61
CA PRO A 135 3.70 -1.86 3.58
C PRO A 135 4.95 -1.01 3.83
N VAL A 136 5.86 -1.06 2.87
CA VAL A 136 7.16 -0.39 2.89
C VAL A 136 7.04 0.89 2.07
N VAL A 137 7.34 2.04 2.66
CA VAL A 137 7.35 3.31 1.94
C VAL A 137 8.77 3.56 1.44
N GLY A 138 8.91 3.79 0.14
CA GLY A 138 10.20 4.08 -0.49
C GLY A 138 10.09 5.29 -1.39
N PHE A 139 11.10 6.14 -1.37
CA PHE A 139 11.21 7.21 -2.36
C PHE A 139 11.97 6.72 -3.59
N VAL A 140 11.36 6.91 -4.75
CA VAL A 140 11.89 6.44 -6.03
C VAL A 140 12.51 7.61 -6.80
N ASP A 141 13.74 7.41 -7.25
CA ASP A 141 14.43 8.33 -8.16
C ASP A 141 13.67 8.38 -9.50
N PRO A 142 13.27 9.57 -9.98
CA PRO A 142 12.51 9.71 -11.22
C PRO A 142 13.25 9.26 -12.49
N ALA A 143 14.56 9.02 -12.41
CA ALA A 143 15.36 8.43 -13.48
C ALA A 143 15.13 6.91 -13.66
N CYS A 144 14.34 6.26 -12.79
CA CYS A 144 13.98 4.87 -12.98
C CYS A 144 13.17 4.66 -14.27
N GLU A 145 13.39 3.53 -14.93
CA GLU A 145 12.51 3.02 -15.98
C GLU A 145 11.63 1.92 -15.39
N LEU A 146 10.31 2.02 -15.59
CA LEU A 146 9.35 1.01 -15.16
C LEU A 146 8.92 0.19 -16.38
N VAL A 147 9.10 -1.12 -16.30
CA VAL A 147 8.73 -2.06 -17.35
C VAL A 147 7.91 -3.17 -16.70
N ALA A 148 6.61 -3.20 -17.01
CA ALA A 148 5.73 -4.24 -16.52
C ALA A 148 6.16 -5.61 -17.04
N ASN A 149 6.26 -6.59 -16.15
CA ASN A 149 6.36 -7.99 -16.52
C ASN A 149 4.99 -8.49 -17.00
N PRO A 150 4.80 -8.81 -18.28
CA PRO A 150 3.48 -9.14 -18.84
C PRO A 150 2.87 -10.42 -18.28
N ASP A 151 3.67 -11.30 -17.68
CA ASP A 151 3.18 -12.53 -17.05
C ASP A 151 2.38 -12.24 -15.77
N GLU A 152 2.64 -11.10 -15.12
CA GLU A 152 2.08 -10.77 -13.80
C GLU A 152 1.33 -9.43 -13.78
N VAL A 153 1.82 -8.44 -14.52
CA VAL A 153 1.35 -7.07 -14.54
C VAL A 153 0.89 -6.70 -15.95
N ALA A 154 -0.40 -6.40 -16.08
CA ALA A 154 -0.94 -5.90 -17.34
C ALA A 154 -0.61 -4.42 -17.58
N ASP A 155 -0.40 -3.65 -16.51
CA ASP A 155 -0.11 -2.23 -16.60
C ASP A 155 0.55 -1.69 -15.33
N VAL A 156 1.48 -0.75 -15.48
CA VAL A 156 2.10 0.02 -14.40
C VAL A 156 1.76 1.48 -14.58
N PHE A 157 1.23 2.11 -13.53
CA PHE A 157 0.76 3.48 -13.61
C PHE A 157 1.01 4.23 -12.30
N GLU A 158 0.84 5.54 -12.36
CA GLU A 158 1.05 6.44 -11.24
C GLU A 158 -0.25 7.16 -10.88
N THR A 159 -0.49 7.30 -9.58
CA THR A 159 -1.59 8.14 -9.07
C THR A 159 -1.00 9.28 -8.22
N PRO A 160 -1.47 10.53 -8.36
CA PRO A 160 -0.98 11.64 -7.55
C PRO A 160 -1.16 11.36 -6.06
N PHE A 161 -0.08 11.53 -5.29
CA PHE A 161 -0.10 11.30 -3.85
C PHE A 161 -1.08 12.25 -3.14
N ASP A 162 -1.19 13.51 -3.59
CA ASP A 162 -2.16 14.46 -3.03
C ASP A 162 -3.61 14.02 -3.24
N PHE A 163 -3.93 13.40 -4.39
CA PHE A 163 -5.25 12.80 -4.61
C PHE A 163 -5.51 11.67 -3.61
N LEU A 164 -4.52 10.81 -3.40
CA LEU A 164 -4.60 9.66 -2.47
C LEU A 164 -4.58 10.04 -1.00
N MET A 165 -4.13 11.25 -0.64
CA MET A 165 -4.12 11.75 0.74
C MET A 165 -5.24 12.76 1.02
N ASP A 166 -6.12 13.02 0.04
CA ASP A 166 -7.31 13.83 0.26
C ASP A 166 -8.47 12.94 0.73
N PRO A 167 -8.97 13.11 1.97
CA PRO A 167 -10.04 12.29 2.50
C PRO A 167 -11.34 12.38 1.69
N ALA A 168 -11.55 13.43 0.89
CA ALA A 168 -12.69 13.53 0.00
C ALA A 168 -12.72 12.41 -1.06
N ASN A 169 -11.56 11.83 -1.37
CA ASN A 169 -11.44 10.72 -2.32
C ASN A 169 -11.56 9.34 -1.64
N HIS A 170 -11.66 9.29 -0.31
CA HIS A 170 -11.74 8.04 0.46
C HIS A 170 -13.19 7.57 0.60
N GLN A 171 -13.70 6.89 -0.41
CA GLN A 171 -15.06 6.39 -0.41
C GLN A 171 -15.18 5.11 0.43
N ARG A 172 -16.18 5.04 1.31
CA ARG A 172 -16.61 3.78 1.93
C ARG A 172 -17.69 3.15 1.07
N GLN A 173 -17.37 2.03 0.43
CA GLN A 173 -18.31 1.25 -0.38
C GLN A 173 -18.60 -0.11 0.27
N HIS A 174 -19.53 -0.85 -0.30
CA HIS A 174 -19.86 -2.21 0.16
C HIS A 174 -20.24 -3.14 -0.98
N ARG A 175 -20.16 -4.45 -0.70
CA ARG A 175 -20.75 -5.51 -1.51
C ARG A 175 -21.64 -6.37 -0.64
N ASP A 176 -22.80 -6.75 -1.17
CA ASP A 176 -23.66 -7.73 -0.52
C ASP A 176 -23.06 -9.13 -0.65
N THR A 177 -23.02 -9.85 0.46
CA THR A 177 -22.59 -11.26 0.56
C THR A 177 -23.71 -12.08 1.19
N PRO A 178 -23.66 -13.42 1.12
CA PRO A 178 -24.64 -14.27 1.80
C PRO A 178 -24.73 -14.06 3.32
N THR A 179 -23.68 -13.52 3.93
CA THR A 179 -23.58 -13.29 5.38
C THR A 179 -23.80 -11.82 5.78
N GLY A 180 -24.13 -10.95 4.83
CA GLY A 180 -24.42 -9.53 5.06
C GLY A 180 -23.62 -8.61 4.15
N ARG A 181 -23.50 -7.33 4.53
CA ARG A 181 -22.70 -6.36 3.78
C ARG A 181 -21.24 -6.40 4.20
N ARG A 182 -20.35 -6.52 3.22
CA ARG A 182 -18.90 -6.31 3.42
C ARG A 182 -18.53 -4.92 2.93
N PHE A 183 -18.08 -4.08 3.85
CA PHE A 183 -17.59 -2.73 3.59
C PHE A 183 -16.09 -2.73 3.26
N PHE A 184 -15.67 -1.78 2.43
CA PHE A 184 -14.26 -1.56 2.06
C PHE A 184 -14.06 -0.10 1.66
N TYR A 185 -12.80 0.35 1.69
CA TYR A 185 -12.42 1.64 1.11
C TYR A 185 -12.20 1.51 -0.40
N ALA A 186 -12.52 2.58 -1.12
CA ALA A 186 -12.23 2.77 -2.53
C ALA A 186 -11.79 4.22 -2.80
N MET A 187 -10.86 4.39 -3.74
CA MET A 187 -10.35 5.68 -4.22
C MET A 187 -10.33 5.66 -5.75
N PRO A 188 -11.49 5.83 -6.43
CA PRO A 188 -11.55 5.78 -7.89
C PRO A 188 -10.77 6.94 -8.52
N TRP A 189 -9.84 6.63 -9.43
CA TRP A 189 -8.99 7.60 -10.13
C TRP A 189 -9.06 7.35 -11.63
N ASN A 190 -9.63 8.28 -12.41
CA ASN A 190 -9.93 8.06 -13.82
C ASN A 190 -10.68 6.73 -14.04
N GLU A 191 -10.20 5.84 -14.90
CA GLU A 191 -10.71 4.49 -15.14
C GLU A 191 -10.26 3.44 -14.11
N ARG A 192 -9.45 3.84 -13.13
CA ARG A 192 -8.80 2.97 -12.14
C ARG A 192 -9.62 2.90 -10.87
N PHE A 193 -10.10 1.71 -10.54
CA PHE A 193 -10.78 1.46 -9.28
C PHE A 193 -9.79 0.93 -8.24
N ILE A 194 -9.24 1.80 -7.39
CA ILE A 194 -8.33 1.45 -6.29
C ILE A 194 -9.20 1.08 -5.09
N TRP A 195 -9.14 -0.14 -4.58
CA TRP A 195 -10.07 -0.60 -3.54
C TRP A 195 -9.50 -1.73 -2.67
N GLY A 196 -10.24 -2.12 -1.63
CA GLY A 196 -9.88 -3.26 -0.77
C GLY A 196 -8.59 -2.99 0.01
N ALA A 197 -7.71 -3.98 0.10
CA ALA A 197 -6.47 -3.89 0.85
C ALA A 197 -5.57 -2.72 0.41
N THR A 198 -5.48 -2.45 -0.90
CA THR A 198 -4.70 -1.32 -1.45
C THR A 198 -5.22 0.01 -0.92
N ALA A 199 -6.53 0.26 -1.03
CA ALA A 199 -7.16 1.48 -0.50
C ALA A 199 -7.13 1.51 1.04
N GLY A 200 -7.22 0.37 1.71
CA GLY A 200 -7.08 0.25 3.17
C GLY A 200 -5.69 0.67 3.65
N MET A 201 -4.62 0.24 2.97
CA MET A 201 -3.25 0.64 3.25
C MET A 201 -3.00 2.13 2.93
N LEU A 202 -3.59 2.66 1.86
CA LEU A 202 -3.54 4.10 1.56
C LEU A 202 -4.26 4.93 2.63
N ARG A 203 -5.42 4.47 3.11
CA ARG A 203 -6.14 5.09 4.22
C ARG A 203 -5.32 5.05 5.52
N ALA A 204 -4.66 3.92 5.79
CA ALA A 204 -3.78 3.76 6.94
C ALA A 204 -2.58 4.72 6.88
N LEU A 205 -1.98 4.93 5.71
CA LEU A 205 -0.94 5.93 5.48
C LEU A 205 -1.48 7.36 5.69
N TYR A 206 -2.65 7.68 5.14
CA TYR A 206 -3.30 8.98 5.35
C TYR A 206 -3.49 9.30 6.84
N GLU A 207 -4.09 8.40 7.60
CA GLU A 207 -4.34 8.61 9.04
C GLU A 207 -3.04 8.84 9.82
N ARG A 208 -1.97 8.16 9.41
CA ARG A 208 -0.63 8.31 10.00
C ARG A 208 0.01 9.66 9.68
N LEU A 209 -0.21 10.20 8.49
CA LEU A 209 0.25 11.53 8.09
C LEU A 209 -0.63 12.66 8.63
N HIS A 210 -1.86 12.34 9.04
CA HIS A 210 -2.87 13.27 9.53
C HIS A 210 -3.49 12.83 10.88
N PRO A 211 -2.67 12.72 11.95
CA PRO A 211 -3.14 12.16 13.24
C PRO A 211 -4.28 12.97 13.88
N GLU A 212 -4.37 14.27 13.60
CA GLU A 212 -5.44 15.13 14.14
C GLU A 212 -6.80 14.94 13.45
N SER A 213 -6.82 14.34 12.26
CA SER A 213 -8.05 14.04 11.50
C SER A 213 -8.80 12.83 12.06
N VAL A 214 -8.08 11.91 12.71
CA VAL A 214 -8.65 10.68 13.29
C VAL A 214 -9.47 10.98 14.54
N ALA A 215 -9.14 12.05 15.28
CA ALA A 215 -9.85 12.44 16.51
C ALA A 215 -11.26 12.99 16.28
N VAL A 216 -11.64 13.31 15.03
CA VAL A 216 -12.93 13.91 14.68
C VAL A 216 -13.95 12.87 14.17
N GLU A 217 -13.49 11.67 13.79
CA GLU A 217 -14.34 10.58 13.27
C GLU A 217 -14.66 9.49 14.31
N ALA A 218 -14.19 9.64 15.56
CA ALA A 218 -14.36 8.69 16.66
C ALA A 218 -15.58 8.98 17.55
#